data_AF-A0A2I0T022-F1
#
_entry.id   AF-A0A2I0T022-F1
#
_cell.length_a   1.000
_cell.length_b   1.000
_cell.length_c   1.000
_cell.angle_alpha   90.00
_cell.angle_beta   90.00
_cell.angle_gamma   90.00
#
_symmetry.space_group_name_H-M   'P 1'
#
loop_
_entity.id
_entity.type
_entity.pdbx_description
1 polymer ?
#
loop_
_entity_poly.entity_id
_entity_poly.type
_entity_poly.pdbx_seq_one_letter_code
_entity_poly.pdbx_strand_id
1 'polypeptide(L)'
;MEEINTRWNTLNKKVAQRVAQLQEALLHCGKFQDALEPLLSWLADTEELISNQKPPSAEYKVVKAQIQEQKVSKHQGEGWIDGMGELWTPRQYFGGPAVTDKV
;
A
#
# COMPACT_ATOMS: atom_id res chain seq x y z
N MET A 1 53.37 -6.07 2.98
CA MET A 1 52.39 -6.01 4.10
C MET A 1 51.35 -4.93 3.88
N GLU A 2 51.72 -3.70 3.48
CA GLU A 2 50.77 -2.60 3.27
C GLU A 2 49.67 -2.90 2.22
N GLU A 3 50.02 -3.51 1.09
CA GLU A 3 49.03 -3.85 0.04
C GLU A 3 47.94 -4.83 0.52
N ILE A 4 48.30 -5.79 1.36
CA ILE A 4 47.33 -6.73 1.94
C ILE A 4 46.40 -5.99 2.90
N ASN A 5 46.95 -5.08 3.70
CA ASN A 5 46.17 -4.24 4.61
C ASN A 5 45.21 -3.30 3.85
N THR A 6 45.64 -2.69 2.74
CA THR A 6 44.78 -1.81 1.95
C THR A 6 43.65 -2.59 1.27
N ARG A 7 43.93 -3.79 0.76
CA ARG A 7 42.90 -4.69 0.21
C ARG A 7 41.91 -5.14 1.27
N TRP A 8 42.38 -5.51 2.46
CA TRP A 8 41.54 -5.88 3.60
C TRP A 8 40.62 -4.74 4.03
N ASN A 9 41.17 -3.53 4.18
CA ASN A 9 40.38 -2.35 4.55
C ASN A 9 39.34 -2.00 3.49
N THR A 10 39.70 -2.10 2.21
CA THR A 10 38.75 -1.90 1.10
C THR A 10 37.63 -2.93 1.12
N LEU A 11 37.95 -4.20 1.36
CA LEU A 11 36.95 -5.26 1.46
C LEU A 11 35.99 -5.00 2.63
N ASN A 12 36.50 -4.69 3.82
CA ASN A 12 35.67 -4.36 4.98
C ASN A 12 34.74 -3.17 4.72
N LYS A 13 35.24 -2.11 4.08
CA LYS A 13 34.41 -0.96 3.70
C LYS A 13 33.28 -1.36 2.74
N LYS A 14 33.58 -2.17 1.71
CA LYS A 14 32.57 -2.65 0.75
C LYS A 14 31.53 -3.54 1.41
N VAL A 15 31.95 -4.43 2.31
CA VAL A 15 31.03 -5.29 3.07
C VAL A 15 30.13 -4.44 3.96
N ALA A 16 30.67 -3.48 4.71
CA ALA A 16 29.89 -2.58 5.56
C ALA A 16 28.86 -1.77 4.75
N GLN A 17 29.27 -1.23 3.59
CA GLN A 17 28.36 -0.52 2.69
C GLN A 17 27.22 -1.43 2.20
N ARG A 18 27.54 -2.65 1.78
CA ARG A 18 26.53 -3.61 1.31
C ARG A 18 25.56 -4.01 2.41
N VAL A 19 26.04 -4.18 3.64
CA VAL A 19 25.17 -4.45 4.80
C VAL A 19 24.20 -3.30 5.03
N ALA A 20 24.67 -2.04 5.01
CA ALA A 20 23.80 -0.88 5.18
C ALA A 20 22.72 -0.80 4.08
N GLN A 21 23.10 -1.03 2.82
CA GLN A 21 22.15 -1.06 1.70
C GLN A 21 21.10 -2.16 1.84
N LEU A 22 21.49 -3.35 2.32
CA LEU A 22 20.57 -4.46 2.55
C LEU A 22 19.61 -4.16 3.72
N GLN A 23 20.10 -3.52 4.78
CA GLN A 23 19.25 -3.10 5.90
C GLN A 23 18.23 -2.05 5.47
N GLU A 24 18.64 -1.09 4.65
CA GLU A 24 17.73 -0.09 4.07
C GLU A 24 16.70 -0.74 3.15
N ALA A 25 17.12 -1.62 2.25
CA ALA A 25 16.20 -2.36 1.38
C ALA A 25 15.20 -3.21 2.18
N LEU A 26 15.66 -3.89 3.22
CA LEU A 26 14.78 -4.67 4.11
C LEU A 26 13.74 -3.79 4.81
N LEU A 27 14.15 -2.60 5.29
CA LEU A 27 13.22 -1.64 5.88
C LEU A 27 12.15 -1.19 4.88
N HIS A 28 12.54 -0.91 3.63
CA HIS A 28 11.59 -0.55 2.57
C HIS A 28 10.63 -1.69 2.23
N CYS A 29 11.13 -2.94 2.16
CA CYS A 29 10.29 -4.11 1.97
C CYS A 29 9.29 -4.30 3.11
N GLY A 30 9.72 -4.10 4.36
CA GLY A 30 8.82 -4.16 5.53
C GLY A 30 7.69 -3.14 5.43
N LYS A 31 8.02 -1.87 5.16
CA LYS A 31 7.03 -0.81 4.97
C LYS A 31 6.05 -1.12 3.82
N PHE A 32 6.57 -1.63 2.70
CA PHE A 32 5.72 -2.04 1.58
C PHE A 32 4.76 -3.17 1.97
N GLN A 33 5.24 -4.15 2.74
CA GLN A 33 4.41 -5.24 3.25
C GLN A 33 3.31 -4.71 4.20
N ASP A 34 3.66 -3.81 5.11
CA ASP A 34 2.70 -3.18 6.04
C ASP A 34 1.60 -2.42 5.30
N ALA A 35 1.89 -1.87 4.12
CA ALA A 35 0.91 -1.17 3.28
C ALA A 35 0.13 -2.11 2.35
N LEU A 36 0.69 -3.27 2.01
CA LEU A 36 0.05 -4.29 1.16
C LEU A 36 -1.03 -5.07 1.94
N GLU A 37 -0.79 -5.35 3.21
CA GLU A 37 -1.71 -6.16 4.05
C GLU A 37 -3.12 -5.53 4.19
N PRO A 38 -3.27 -4.22 4.50
CA PRO A 38 -4.56 -3.56 4.49
C PRO A 38 -5.26 -3.63 3.13
N LEU A 39 -4.50 -3.49 2.02
CA LEU A 39 -5.03 -3.58 0.65
C LEU A 39 -5.61 -4.94 0.33
N LEU A 40 -4.90 -6.00 0.69
CA LEU A 40 -5.41 -7.35 0.48
C LEU A 40 -6.67 -7.61 1.33
N SER A 41 -6.70 -7.14 2.58
CA SER A 41 -7.90 -7.26 3.44
C SER A 41 -9.11 -6.58 2.82
N TRP A 42 -8.98 -5.32 2.37
CA TRP A 42 -10.10 -4.60 1.79
C TRP A 42 -10.57 -5.18 0.46
N LEU A 43 -9.65 -5.66 -0.38
CA LEU A 43 -10.01 -6.34 -1.62
C LEU A 43 -10.84 -7.58 -1.33
N ALA A 44 -10.46 -8.38 -0.34
CA ALA A 44 -11.22 -9.56 0.09
C ALA A 44 -12.61 -9.18 0.62
N ASP A 45 -12.69 -8.19 1.51
CA ASP A 45 -13.97 -7.70 2.06
C ASP A 45 -14.90 -7.17 0.95
N THR A 46 -14.33 -6.46 -0.03
CA THR A 46 -15.06 -5.90 -1.16
C THR A 46 -15.51 -6.98 -2.14
N GLU A 47 -14.67 -7.98 -2.41
CA GLU A 47 -15.03 -9.14 -3.23
C GLU A 47 -16.18 -9.92 -2.60
N GLU A 48 -16.13 -10.17 -1.28
CA GLU A 48 -17.20 -10.81 -0.53
C GLU A 48 -18.50 -9.99 -0.63
N LEU A 49 -18.43 -8.68 -0.40
CA LEU A 49 -19.59 -7.78 -0.47
C LEU A 49 -20.24 -7.77 -1.86
N ILE A 50 -19.43 -7.76 -2.92
CA ILE A 50 -19.91 -7.78 -4.32
C ILE A 50 -20.50 -9.16 -4.65
N SER A 51 -19.84 -10.25 -4.28
CA SER A 51 -20.29 -11.61 -4.57
C SER A 51 -21.64 -11.96 -3.89
N ASN A 52 -21.90 -11.37 -2.72
CA ASN A 52 -23.13 -11.56 -1.97
C ASN A 52 -24.30 -10.68 -2.46
N GLN A 53 -24.11 -9.85 -3.50
CA GLN A 53 -25.20 -9.03 -4.04
C GLN A 53 -26.24 -9.90 -4.75
N LYS A 54 -27.50 -9.78 -4.31
CA LYS A 54 -28.65 -10.44 -4.93
C LYS A 54 -29.03 -9.74 -6.25
N PRO A 55 -29.58 -10.49 -7.23
CA PRO A 55 -30.11 -9.88 -8.45
C PRO A 55 -31.18 -8.82 -8.13
N PRO A 56 -31.34 -7.79 -8.98
CA PRO A 56 -32.34 -6.74 -8.79
C PRO A 56 -33.74 -7.35 -8.65
N SER A 57 -34.45 -6.99 -7.57
CA SER A 57 -35.81 -7.49 -7.33
C SER A 57 -36.83 -6.76 -8.21
N ALA A 58 -37.96 -7.42 -8.52
CA ALA A 58 -39.10 -6.75 -9.18
C ALA A 58 -39.92 -5.90 -8.19
N GLU A 59 -39.74 -6.10 -6.88
CA GLU A 59 -40.47 -5.38 -5.85
C GLU A 59 -39.78 -4.05 -5.51
N TYR A 60 -40.49 -2.94 -5.70
CA TYR A 60 -39.98 -1.58 -5.47
C TYR A 60 -39.35 -1.38 -4.07
N LYS A 61 -39.94 -1.96 -3.02
CA LYS A 61 -39.40 -1.87 -1.65
C LYS A 61 -38.03 -2.55 -1.53
N VAL A 62 -37.85 -3.67 -2.22
CA VAL A 62 -36.60 -4.43 -2.23
C VAL A 62 -35.55 -3.72 -3.09
N VAL A 63 -35.93 -3.16 -4.24
CA VAL A 63 -35.03 -2.33 -5.06
C VAL A 63 -34.51 -1.11 -4.28
N LYS A 64 -35.38 -0.45 -3.51
CA LYS A 64 -34.98 0.69 -2.69
C LYS A 64 -33.97 0.29 -1.60
N ALA A 65 -34.13 -0.89 -1.01
CA ALA A 65 -33.17 -1.45 -0.06
C ALA A 65 -31.82 -1.78 -0.75
N GLN A 66 -31.85 -2.43 -1.92
CA GLN A 66 -30.65 -2.75 -2.72
C GLN A 66 -29.86 -1.49 -3.11
N ILE A 67 -30.53 -0.41 -3.52
CA ILE A 67 -29.88 0.87 -3.82
C ILE A 67 -29.20 1.46 -2.56
N GLN A 68 -29.80 1.28 -1.39
CA GLN A 68 -29.24 1.79 -0.14
C GLN A 68 -28.01 0.98 0.30
N GLU A 69 -28.04 -0.34 0.15
CA GLU A 69 -26.87 -1.22 0.34
C GLU A 69 -25.73 -0.83 -0.61
N GLN A 70 -26.00 -0.65 -1.90
CA GLN A 70 -24.97 -0.24 -2.86
C GLN A 70 -24.36 1.13 -2.56
N LYS A 71 -25.12 2.06 -1.99
CA LYS A 71 -24.57 3.35 -1.53
C LYS A 71 -23.58 3.14 -0.39
N VAL A 72 -23.90 2.29 0.58
CA VAL A 72 -22.98 1.99 1.69
C VAL A 72 -21.70 1.34 1.16
N SER A 73 -21.81 0.37 0.23
CA SER A 73 -20.64 -0.24 -0.42
C SER A 73 -19.75 0.81 -1.11
N LYS A 74 -20.34 1.78 -1.82
CA LYS A 74 -19.59 2.87 -2.46
C LYS A 74 -18.90 3.79 -1.45
N HIS A 75 -19.61 4.24 -0.41
CA HIS A 75 -19.03 5.12 0.60
C HIS A 75 -17.95 4.42 1.42
N GLN A 76 -18.07 3.11 1.64
CA GLN A 76 -17.03 2.32 2.29
C GLN A 76 -15.77 2.25 1.43
N GLY A 77 -15.90 2.05 0.12
CA GLY A 77 -14.77 2.10 -0.81
C GLY A 77 -14.10 3.48 -0.86
N GLU A 78 -14.89 4.55 -0.90
CA GLU A 78 -14.38 5.93 -0.89
C GLU A 78 -13.66 6.27 0.42
N GLY A 79 -14.25 5.96 1.59
CA GLY A 79 -13.61 6.19 2.88
C GLY A 79 -12.34 5.36 3.09
N TRP A 80 -12.28 4.18 2.48
CA TRP A 80 -11.08 3.35 2.51
C TRP A 80 -9.96 3.91 1.62
N ILE A 81 -10.30 4.46 0.44
CA ILE A 81 -9.36 5.19 -0.43
C ILE A 81 -8.78 6.41 0.29
N ASP A 82 -9.63 7.19 0.98
CA ASP A 82 -9.19 8.36 1.74
C ASP A 82 -8.25 7.97 2.90
N GLY A 83 -8.58 6.92 3.67
CA GLY A 83 -7.73 6.42 4.75
C GLY A 83 -6.40 5.83 4.25
N MET A 84 -6.39 5.16 3.11
CA MET A 84 -5.18 4.67 2.46
C MET A 84 -4.29 5.80 1.93
N GLY A 85 -4.88 6.92 1.50
CA GLY A 85 -4.15 8.11 1.05
C GLY A 85 -3.18 8.66 2.11
N GLU A 86 -3.49 8.50 3.40
CA GLU A 86 -2.62 8.88 4.52
C GLU A 86 -1.45 7.89 4.72
N LEU A 87 -1.70 6.59 4.53
CA LEU A 87 -0.69 5.52 4.64
C LEU A 87 0.26 5.46 3.43
N TRP A 88 -0.21 5.88 2.26
CA TRP A 88 0.50 5.84 0.98
C TRP A 88 0.91 7.24 0.48
N THR A 89 1.35 8.14 1.38
CA THR A 89 1.92 9.41 0.93
C THR A 89 3.14 9.14 0.03
N PRO A 90 3.14 9.57 -1.25
CA PRO A 90 4.22 9.25 -2.20
C PRO A 90 5.61 9.68 -1.70
N ARG A 91 5.63 10.67 -0.80
CA ARG A 91 6.83 11.22 -0.16
C ARG A 91 7.56 10.24 0.76
N GLN A 92 6.88 9.25 1.36
CA GLN A 92 7.50 8.29 2.28
C GLN A 92 8.14 7.08 1.59
N TYR A 93 7.72 6.75 0.37
CA TYR A 93 8.17 5.55 -0.35
C TYR A 93 9.05 5.84 -1.56
N PHE A 94 8.84 6.95 -2.27
CA PHE A 94 9.47 7.17 -3.58
C PHE A 94 10.40 8.38 -3.67
N GLY A 95 10.59 9.16 -2.60
CA GLY A 95 11.62 10.21 -2.54
C GLY A 95 11.55 11.26 -3.66
N GLY A 96 10.39 11.44 -4.31
CA GLY A 96 10.20 12.39 -5.42
C GLY A 96 9.76 13.79 -4.95
N PRO A 97 10.07 14.86 -5.72
CA PRO A 97 9.65 16.21 -5.38
C PRO A 97 8.12 16.35 -5.44
N ALA A 98 7.58 17.19 -4.55
CA ALA A 98 6.16 17.47 -4.45
C ALA A 98 5.65 18.14 -5.73
N VAL A 99 4.82 17.43 -6.49
CA VAL A 99 3.96 18.09 -7.49
C VAL A 99 2.79 18.67 -6.71
N THR A 100 3.04 19.80 -6.05
CA THR A 100 1.99 20.77 -5.78
C THR A 100 2.16 21.86 -6.81
N ASP A 101 1.53 21.70 -7.96
CA ASP A 101 1.10 22.86 -8.71
C ASP A 101 -0.34 22.69 -9.15
N LYS A 102 -1.06 23.77 -8.90
CA LYS A 102 -2.50 23.89 -8.77
C LYS A 102 -3.18 23.84 -10.13
N VAL A 103 -4.39 23.27 -10.14
CA VAL A 103 -5.47 23.72 -11.03
C VAL A 103 -6.57 24.29 -10.13
#